data_AF-A0A7C5JUU5-F1
#
_entry.id   AF-A0A7C5JUU5-F1
#
_cell.length_a   1.000
_cell.length_b   1.000
_cell.length_c   1.000
_cell.angle_alpha   90.00
_cell.angle_beta   90.00
_cell.angle_gamma   90.00
#
_symmetry.space_group_name_H-M   'P 1'
#
loop_
_entity.id
_entity.type
_entity.pdbx_description
1 polymer ?
#
loop_
_entity_poly.entity_id
_entity_poly.type
_entity_poly.pdbx_seq_one_letter_code
_entity_poly.pdbx_strand_id
1 'polypeptide(L)'
;PNHPSNWALSTARAVSIVEYFIEAGIAPERLTASGRAGFDPIYPNDTEEHRAFNRRADIIIVYPVESQIFDLGIDVELLDHLTSGPMDPGGETNP
;
A
#
# COMPACT_ATOMS: atom_id res chain seq x y z
N PRO A 1 13.98 -29.83 -1.66
CA PRO A 1 12.51 -29.88 -1.86
C PRO A 1 12.17 -29.66 -3.34
N ASN A 2 11.29 -30.47 -3.92
CA ASN A 2 10.79 -30.25 -5.27
C ASN A 2 9.53 -29.38 -5.18
N HIS A 3 9.50 -28.22 -5.82
CA HIS A 3 8.35 -27.31 -5.78
C HIS A 3 7.47 -27.54 -7.01
N PRO A 4 6.14 -27.63 -6.86
CA PRO A 4 5.23 -27.96 -7.97
C PRO A 4 5.13 -26.87 -9.04
N SER A 5 5.59 -25.65 -8.75
CA SER A 5 5.59 -24.53 -9.68
C SER A 5 6.60 -23.45 -9.27
N ASN A 6 6.93 -22.55 -10.20
CA ASN A 6 7.73 -21.35 -9.89
C ASN A 6 7.05 -20.45 -8.85
N TRP A 7 5.71 -20.46 -8.80
CA TRP A 7 4.96 -19.80 -7.72
C TRP A 7 5.33 -20.40 -6.36
N ALA A 8 5.19 -21.71 -6.21
CA ALA A 8 5.50 -22.41 -4.96
C ALA A 8 6.99 -22.27 -4.57
N LEU A 9 7.90 -22.30 -5.54
CA LEU A 9 9.33 -22.05 -5.30
C LEU A 9 9.59 -20.64 -4.79
N SER A 10 9.04 -19.62 -5.47
CA SER A 10 9.25 -18.22 -5.09
C SER A 10 8.66 -17.90 -3.72
N THR A 11 7.45 -18.41 -3.42
CA THR A 11 6.81 -18.24 -2.12
C THR A 11 7.60 -18.92 -1.02
N ALA A 12 8.10 -20.15 -1.23
CA ALA A 12 8.91 -20.84 -0.24
C ALA A 12 10.20 -20.07 0.08
N ARG A 13 10.87 -19.50 -0.94
CA ARG A 13 12.05 -18.65 -0.73
C ARG A 13 11.71 -17.38 0.07
N ALA A 14 10.57 -16.76 -0.21
CA ALA A 14 10.12 -15.59 0.55
C ALA A 14 9.82 -15.94 2.02
N VAL A 15 9.22 -17.11 2.29
CA VAL A 15 8.99 -17.61 3.65
C VAL A 15 10.31 -17.79 4.40
N SER A 16 11.33 -18.41 3.78
CA SER A 16 12.64 -18.55 4.42
C SER A 16 13.31 -17.22 4.80
N ILE A 17 13.08 -16.16 4.02
CA ILE A 17 13.56 -14.81 4.36
C ILE A 17 12.78 -14.24 5.56
N VAL A 18 11.47 -14.46 5.62
CA VAL A 18 10.65 -14.05 6.76
C VAL A 18 11.07 -14.78 8.04
N GLU A 19 11.28 -16.09 7.97
CA GLU A 19 11.77 -16.90 9.08
C GLU A 19 13.11 -16.37 9.63
N TYR A 20 14.05 -16.05 8.73
CA TYR A 20 15.31 -15.41 9.11
C TYR A 20 15.11 -14.08 9.86
N PHE A 21 14.18 -13.24 9.43
CA PHE A 21 13.89 -11.96 10.11
C PHE A 21 13.21 -12.14 11.47
N ILE A 22 12.37 -13.16 11.61
CA ILE A 22 11.77 -13.53 12.90
C ILE A 22 12.86 -14.00 13.87
N GLU A 23 13.78 -14.85 13.40
CA GLU A 23 14.93 -15.29 14.20
C GLU A 23 15.85 -14.12 14.60
N ALA A 24 15.96 -13.09 13.74
CA ALA A 24 16.66 -11.85 14.04
C ALA A 24 15.90 -10.90 14.99
N GLY A 25 14.67 -11.25 15.42
CA GLY A 25 13.89 -10.52 16.43
C GLY A 25 12.85 -9.54 15.88
N ILE A 26 12.55 -9.56 14.57
CA ILE A 26 11.45 -8.77 14.02
C ILE A 26 10.12 -9.48 14.35
N ALA A 27 9.18 -8.72 14.91
CA ALA A 27 7.85 -9.22 15.24
C ALA A 27 7.14 -9.79 13.99
N PRO A 28 6.63 -11.04 14.02
CA PRO A 28 6.01 -11.69 12.86
C PRO A 28 4.85 -10.89 12.25
N GLU A 29 4.11 -10.13 13.06
CA GLU A 29 2.98 -9.31 12.62
C GLU A 29 3.40 -8.16 11.69
N ARG A 30 4.70 -7.84 11.63
CA ARG A 30 5.27 -6.81 10.75
C ARG A 30 5.77 -7.37 9.41
N LEU A 31 5.67 -8.68 9.21
CA LEU A 31 6.28 -9.38 8.08
C LEU A 31 5.21 -10.03 7.21
N THR A 32 5.45 -10.06 5.90
CA THR A 32 4.60 -10.76 4.94
C THR A 32 5.49 -11.38 3.86
N ALA A 33 5.29 -12.66 3.58
CA ALA A 33 5.97 -13.36 2.50
C ALA A 33 5.09 -13.35 1.23
N SER A 34 5.67 -12.98 0.09
CA SER A 34 4.98 -13.03 -1.21
C SER A 34 5.91 -13.60 -2.28
N GLY A 35 5.40 -14.54 -3.08
CA GLY A 35 6.08 -15.09 -4.25
C GLY A 35 5.50 -14.52 -5.54
N ARG A 36 6.36 -14.14 -6.50
CA ARG A 36 5.95 -13.54 -7.79
C ARG A 36 6.29 -14.38 -9.02
N ALA A 37 6.74 -15.62 -8.82
CA ALA A 37 7.22 -16.50 -9.88
C ALA A 37 8.19 -15.77 -10.83
N GLY A 38 7.91 -15.74 -12.14
CA GLY A 38 8.74 -15.09 -13.16
C GLY A 38 8.08 -13.89 -13.86
N PHE A 39 7.06 -13.27 -13.25
CA PHE A 39 6.23 -12.26 -13.92
C PHE A 39 6.79 -10.82 -13.88
N ASP A 40 8.04 -10.63 -13.44
CA ASP A 40 8.68 -9.31 -13.38
C ASP A 40 10.22 -9.39 -13.50
N PRO A 41 10.74 -9.91 -14.62
CA PRO A 41 12.18 -10.02 -14.82
C PRO A 41 12.81 -8.63 -15.06
N ILE A 42 14.00 -8.38 -14.51
CA ILE A 42 14.76 -7.16 -14.84
C ILE A 42 15.32 -7.27 -16.27
N TYR A 43 15.74 -8.48 -16.66
CA TYR A 43 16.31 -8.76 -17.98
C TYR A 43 15.59 -9.92 -18.66
N PRO A 44 15.59 -10.01 -20.01
CA PRO A 44 15.11 -11.19 -20.71
C PRO A 44 15.83 -12.47 -20.23
N ASN A 45 15.14 -13.62 -20.14
CA ASN A 45 15.76 -14.87 -19.68
C ASN A 45 16.62 -15.59 -20.75
N ASP A 46 17.22 -14.83 -21.67
CA ASP A 46 17.96 -15.33 -22.84
C ASP A 46 19.39 -15.77 -22.51
N THR A 47 20.07 -15.11 -21.59
CA THR A 47 21.44 -15.43 -21.16
C THR A 47 21.48 -16.00 -19.74
N GLU A 48 22.55 -16.73 -19.40
CA GLU A 48 22.74 -17.20 -18.02
C GLU A 48 22.95 -16.03 -17.05
N GLU A 49 23.64 -14.98 -17.50
CA GLU A 49 23.86 -13.77 -16.73
C GLU A 49 22.54 -13.05 -16.42
N HIS A 50 21.65 -12.87 -17.42
CA HIS A 50 20.33 -12.29 -17.20
C HIS A 50 19.45 -13.14 -16.27
N ARG A 51 19.49 -14.47 -16.43
CA ARG A 51 18.80 -15.38 -15.49
C ARG A 51 19.34 -15.23 -14.08
N ALA A 52 20.64 -15.01 -13.90
CA ALA A 52 21.23 -14.76 -12.59
C ALA A 52 20.70 -13.47 -11.96
N PHE A 53 20.63 -12.38 -12.72
CA PHE A 53 20.05 -11.13 -12.26
C PHE A 53 18.56 -11.24 -11.89
N ASN A 54 17.82 -12.12 -12.57
CA ASN A 54 16.41 -12.36 -12.27
C ASN A 54 16.17 -13.18 -10.99
N ARG A 55 17.21 -13.81 -10.40
CA ARG A 55 17.10 -14.60 -9.14
C ARG A 55 17.15 -13.71 -7.88
N ARG A 56 16.42 -12.59 -7.87
CA ARG A 56 16.39 -11.62 -6.75
C ARG A 56 15.24 -11.85 -5.76
N ALA A 57 15.34 -11.21 -4.59
CA ALA A 57 14.24 -11.04 -3.65
C ALA A 57 14.12 -9.54 -3.34
N ASP A 58 12.88 -9.03 -3.30
CA ASP A 58 12.61 -7.62 -3.02
C ASP A 58 12.08 -7.49 -1.57
N ILE A 59 12.58 -6.49 -0.83
CA ILE A 59 12.11 -6.16 0.52
C ILE A 59 11.40 -4.82 0.46
N ILE A 60 10.11 -4.80 0.75
CA ILE A 60 9.27 -3.59 0.73
C ILE A 60 9.01 -3.16 2.17
N ILE A 61 9.39 -1.93 2.50
CA ILE A 61 9.13 -1.34 3.81
C ILE A 61 7.92 -0.41 3.68
N VAL A 62 6.86 -0.72 4.40
CA VAL A 62 5.65 0.10 4.48
C VAL A 62 5.66 0.81 5.82
N TYR A 63 5.57 2.15 5.80
CA TYR A 63 5.44 2.97 6.99
C TYR A 63 4.10 3.74 6.92
N PRO A 64 3.28 3.71 7.99
CA PRO A 64 2.10 4.57 8.04
C PRO A 64 2.58 6.01 8.17
N VAL A 65 2.04 6.89 7.33
CA VAL A 65 2.19 8.34 7.48
C VAL A 65 0.94 8.82 8.22
N GLU A 66 1.10 9.25 9.48
CA GLU A 66 0.01 9.92 10.18
C GLU A 66 -0.26 11.26 9.48
N SER A 67 -1.47 11.43 8.97
CA SER A 67 -1.92 12.75 8.51
C SER A 67 -2.33 13.55 9.75
N GLN A 68 -1.59 14.63 10.02
CA GLN A 68 -2.04 15.64 10.99
C GLN A 68 -3.18 16.40 10.33
N ILE A 69 -4.42 15.99 10.59
CA ILE A 69 -5.57 16.87 10.35
C ILE A 69 -5.46 17.98 11.39
N PHE A 70 -5.04 19.16 10.95
CA PHE A 70 -5.15 20.37 11.77
C PHE A 70 -6.63 20.74 11.84
N ASP A 71 -7.23 20.55 13.01
CA ASP A 71 -8.51 21.17 13.32
C ASP A 71 -8.29 22.69 13.40
N LEU A 72 -8.67 23.40 12.34
CA LEU A 72 -8.53 24.86 12.25
C LEU A 72 -9.63 25.60 13.02
N GLY A 73 -10.49 24.90 13.77
CA GLY A 73 -11.57 25.52 14.54
C GLY A 73 -12.53 26.33 13.67
N ILE A 74 -12.69 25.96 12.40
CA ILE A 74 -13.68 26.60 11.52
C ILE A 74 -15.04 26.00 11.87
N ASP A 75 -15.85 26.76 12.60
CA ASP A 75 -17.27 26.46 12.74
C ASP A 75 -17.91 26.48 11.35
N VAL A 76 -18.19 25.30 10.82
CA VAL A 76 -18.83 25.10 9.50
C VAL A 76 -20.25 25.67 9.52
N GLU A 77 -20.89 25.72 10.70
CA GLU A 77 -22.16 26.41 10.90
C GLU A 77 -22.06 27.91 10.57
N LEU A 78 -20.86 28.54 10.70
CA LEU A 78 -20.65 29.96 10.39
C LEU A 78 -20.75 30.30 8.90
N LEU A 79 -20.45 29.33 8.04
CA LEU A 79 -20.37 29.50 6.58
C LEU A 79 -21.74 29.44 5.91
N ASP A 80 -22.72 28.73 6.48
CA ASP A 80 -24.07 28.61 5.92
C ASP A 80 -24.83 29.94 5.93
N HIS A 81 -24.55 30.83 6.90
CA HIS A 81 -25.18 32.15 6.96
C HIS A 81 -24.46 33.23 6.16
N LEU A 82 -23.18 33.05 5.83
CA LEU A 82 -22.45 33.97 4.96
C LEU A 82 -22.72 33.72 3.46
N THR A 83 -23.24 32.53 3.13
CA THR A 83 -23.61 32.15 1.75
C THR A 83 -25.11 32.27 1.48
N SER A 84 -25.93 32.47 2.52
CA SER A 84 -27.32 32.85 2.39
C SER A 84 -27.38 34.29 1.84
N GLY A 85 -27.56 34.40 0.52
CA GLY A 85 -27.68 35.67 -0.19
C GLY A 85 -28.78 36.58 0.38
N PRO A 86 -28.82 37.87 -0.02
CA PRO A 86 -29.71 38.84 0.60
C PRO A 86 -31.16 38.36 0.52
N MET A 87 -31.82 38.30 1.69
CA MET A 87 -33.26 38.04 1.81
C MET A 87 -34.03 38.97 0.87
N ASP A 88 -34.70 38.38 -0.12
CA ASP A 88 -35.61 39.07 -1.03
C ASP A 88 -36.79 39.63 -0.22
N PRO A 89 -37.03 40.95 -0.18
CA PRO A 89 -37.98 41.53 0.75
C PRO A 89 -39.45 41.46 0.27
N GLY A 90 -39.82 40.67 -0.75
CA GLY A 90 -41.23 40.61 -1.11
C GLY A 90 -41.68 39.53 -2.11
N GLY A 91 -42.75 38.82 -1.71
CA GLY A 91 -43.65 38.05 -2.57
C GLY A 91 -43.30 36.57 -2.62
N GLU A 92 -44.16 35.60 -2.32
CA GLU A 92 -45.61 35.57 -2.29
C GLU A 92 -46.05 34.56 -1.21
N THR A 93 -47.12 34.85 -0.48
CA THR A 93 -47.87 33.81 0.24
C THR A 93 -48.76 33.09 -0.76
N ASN A 94 -48.63 31.78 -0.87
CA ASN A 94 -49.69 30.95 -1.44
C ASN A 94 -49.69 29.55 -0.76
N PRO A 95 -50.82 28.83 -0.79
CA PRO A 95 -51.54 28.30 0.36
C PRO A 95 -51.05 26.93 0.85
#